data_AF-A0A7C4NEL6-F1
#
_entry.id   AF-A0A7C4NEL6-F1
#
_cell.length_a   1.000
_cell.length_b   1.000
_cell.length_c   1.000
_cell.angle_alpha   90.00
_cell.angle_beta   90.00
_cell.angle_gamma   90.00
#
_symmetry.space_group_name_H-M   'P 1'
#
loop_
_entity.id
_entity.type
_entity.pdbx_description
1 polymer ?
#
loop_
_entity_poly.entity_id
_entity_poly.type
_entity_poly.pdbx_seq_one_letter_code
_entity_poly.pdbx_strand_id
1 'polypeptide(L)'
;MSPNWADEAARQLLIDLSRGFMLKAHRDLDGHKDFRLHAPDGTSRPIERDLVQPLIDRRLIDSNQKFPVATFWLTEAGRRQIDPL
;
A
#
# COMPACT_ATOMS: atom_id res chain seq x y z
N MET A 1 9.66 5.51 19.65
CA MET A 1 10.72 5.00 18.74
C MET A 1 10.02 4.17 17.69
N SER A 2 9.87 4.69 16.47
CA SER A 2 9.37 3.88 15.36
C SER A 2 10.51 2.98 14.89
N PRO A 3 10.30 1.67 14.76
CA PRO A 3 11.38 0.75 14.44
C PRO A 3 11.82 0.88 12.97
N ASN A 4 13.14 0.74 12.76
CA ASN A 4 13.88 0.91 11.50
C ASN A 4 13.45 -0.05 10.36
N TRP A 5 12.61 -1.05 10.61
CA TRP A 5 12.08 -1.94 9.56
C TRP A 5 10.95 -1.29 8.75
N ALA A 6 10.33 -0.22 9.27
CA ALA A 6 9.21 0.45 8.63
C ALA A 6 9.63 1.08 7.29
N ASP A 7 10.86 1.58 7.18
CA ASP A 7 11.31 2.28 5.97
C ASP A 7 11.60 1.30 4.82
N GLU A 8 12.25 0.17 5.06
CA GLU A 8 12.55 -0.82 4.00
C GLU A 8 11.28 -1.55 3.54
N ALA A 9 10.42 -1.98 4.46
CA ALA A 9 9.16 -2.62 4.09
C ALA A 9 8.22 -1.67 3.35
N ALA A 10 8.19 -0.39 3.74
CA ALA A 10 7.38 0.63 3.07
C ALA A 10 7.93 0.90 1.67
N ARG A 11 9.26 1.02 1.54
CA ARG A 11 9.93 1.18 0.25
C ARG A 11 9.65 -0.01 -0.66
N GLN A 12 9.75 -1.24 -0.15
CA GLN A 12 9.42 -2.43 -0.94
C GLN A 12 7.96 -2.44 -1.40
N LEU A 13 7.02 -2.02 -0.56
CA LEU A 13 5.62 -1.89 -0.96
C LEU A 13 5.43 -0.87 -2.11
N LEU A 14 6.11 0.28 -2.07
CA LEU A 14 6.08 1.26 -3.16
C LEU A 14 6.67 0.68 -4.47
N ILE A 15 7.75 -0.10 -4.38
CA ILE A 15 8.36 -0.82 -5.52
C ILE A 15 7.40 -1.88 -6.07
N ASP A 16 6.73 -2.64 -5.21
CA ASP A 16 5.76 -3.65 -5.64
C ASP A 16 4.63 -2.99 -6.43
N LEU A 17 4.08 -1.87 -5.93
CA LEU A 17 3.05 -1.10 -6.62
C LEU A 17 3.53 -0.57 -7.98
N SER A 18 4.79 -0.12 -8.09
CA SER A 18 5.35 0.33 -9.37
C SER A 18 5.56 -0.80 -10.38
N ARG A 19 5.63 -2.05 -9.91
CA ARG A 19 5.77 -3.27 -10.73
C ARG A 19 4.44 -3.90 -11.12
N GLY A 20 3.32 -3.24 -10.83
CA GLY A 20 1.98 -3.72 -11.19
C GLY A 20 1.31 -4.60 -10.14
N PHE A 21 1.87 -4.70 -8.93
CA PHE A 21 1.13 -5.27 -7.81
C PHE A 21 -0.02 -4.34 -7.41
N MET A 22 -1.10 -4.91 -6.87
CA MET A 22 -2.27 -4.16 -6.44
C MET A 22 -2.47 -4.29 -4.94
N LEU A 23 -2.39 -3.17 -4.22
CA LEU A 23 -2.79 -3.12 -2.81
C LEU A 23 -4.30 -2.87 -2.74
N LYS A 24 -5.01 -3.71 -2.00
CA LYS A 24 -6.45 -3.58 -1.76
C LYS A 24 -6.72 -3.49 -0.26
N ALA A 25 -7.69 -2.67 0.12
CA ALA A 25 -8.28 -2.69 1.46
C ALA A 25 -9.71 -3.19 1.37
N HIS A 26 -9.95 -4.36 1.96
CA HIS A 26 -11.28 -4.89 2.17
C HIS A 26 -11.83 -4.29 3.46
N ARG A 27 -13.01 -3.68 3.37
CA ARG A 27 -13.67 -3.08 4.52
C ARG A 27 -14.90 -3.89 4.90
N ASP A 28 -15.00 -4.26 6.17
CA ASP A 28 -16.20 -4.89 6.71
C ASP A 28 -17.27 -3.86 7.07
N LEU A 29 -18.41 -4.35 7.59
CA LEU A 29 -19.54 -3.50 7.99
C LEU A 29 -19.20 -2.61 9.19
N ASP A 30 -18.29 -3.07 10.06
CA ASP A 30 -17.82 -2.33 11.24
C ASP A 30 -16.74 -1.30 10.89
N GLY A 31 -16.24 -1.32 9.65
CA GLY A 31 -15.27 -0.39 9.11
C GLY A 31 -13.81 -0.80 9.29
N HIS A 32 -13.55 -2.02 9.76
CA HIS A 32 -12.19 -2.57 9.82
C HIS A 32 -11.66 -2.78 8.40
N LYS A 33 -10.39 -2.43 8.19
CA LYS A 33 -9.70 -2.58 6.90
C LYS A 33 -8.70 -3.73 6.98
N ASP A 34 -8.89 -4.74 6.14
CA ASP A 34 -7.90 -5.78 5.85
C ASP A 34 -7.15 -5.42 4.56
N PHE A 35 -5.84 -5.20 4.68
CA PHE A 35 -5.00 -4.82 3.55
C PHE A 35 -4.31 -6.06 2.96
N ARG A 36 -4.44 -6.22 1.64
CA ARG A 36 -3.80 -7.33 0.91
C ARG A 36 -3.09 -6.82 -0.34
N LEU A 37 -1.87 -7.29 -0.54
CA LEU A 37 -1.10 -7.05 -1.75
C LEU A 37 -1.28 -8.24 -2.69
N HIS A 38 -1.75 -7.96 -3.91
CA HIS A 38 -1.96 -8.94 -4.97
C HIS A 38 -0.85 -8.85 -5.99
N ALA A 39 -0.21 -9.98 -6.28
CA ALA A 39 0.78 -10.12 -7.33
C ALA A 39 0.11 -10.34 -8.70
N PRO A 40 0.80 -10.02 -9.81
CA PRO A 40 0.30 -10.29 -11.16
C PRO A 40 0.04 -11.78 -11.45
N ASP A 41 0.71 -12.68 -10.74
CA ASP A 41 0.54 -14.14 -10.86
C ASP A 41 -0.71 -14.68 -10.15
N GLY A 42 -1.50 -13.79 -9.53
CA GLY A 42 -2.73 -14.14 -8.81
C GLY A 42 -2.53 -14.47 -7.33
N THR A 43 -1.29 -14.56 -6.84
CA THR A 43 -1.02 -14.75 -5.40
C THR A 43 -1.31 -13.47 -4.61
N SER A 44 -1.56 -13.60 -3.30
CA SER A 44 -1.74 -12.45 -2.42
C SER A 44 -1.20 -12.69 -1.03
N ARG A 45 -0.73 -11.62 -0.38
CA ARG A 45 -0.27 -11.62 1.01
C ARG A 45 -0.91 -10.49 1.82
N PRO A 46 -1.20 -10.70 3.11
CA PRO A 46 -1.65 -9.63 3.99
C PRO A 46 -0.54 -8.57 4.15
N ILE A 47 -0.95 -7.33 4.34
CA ILE A 47 -0.09 -6.19 4.65
C ILE A 47 -0.59 -5.55 5.94
N GLU A 48 0.32 -5.27 6.86
CA GLU A 48 -0.03 -4.64 8.12
C GLU A 48 -0.50 -3.20 7.91
N ARG A 49 -1.57 -2.81 8.60
CA ARG A 49 -2.10 -1.45 8.53
C ARG A 49 -1.05 -0.40 8.90
N ASP A 50 -0.19 -0.70 9.87
CA ASP A 50 0.85 0.20 10.35
C ASP A 50 1.92 0.48 9.28
N LEU A 51 2.05 -0.39 8.28
CA LEU A 51 2.87 -0.15 7.11
C LEU A 51 2.19 0.78 6.10
N VAL A 52 0.87 0.66 5.94
CA VAL A 52 0.10 1.37 4.90
C VAL A 52 -0.29 2.78 5.34
N GLN A 53 -0.71 2.95 6.60
CA GLN A 53 -1.25 4.22 7.10
C GLN A 53 -0.26 5.40 6.91
N PRO A 54 1.04 5.28 7.22
CA PRO A 54 1.99 6.37 6.99
C PRO A 54 2.15 6.73 5.50
N LEU A 55 2.02 5.76 4.59
CA LEU A 55 2.08 6.00 3.15
C LEU A 55 0.86 6.81 2.65
N ILE A 56 -0.31 6.53 3.21
CA ILE A 56 -1.54 7.31 2.95
C ILE A 56 -1.39 8.72 3.50
N ASP A 57 -0.97 8.85 4.76
CA ASP A 57 -0.86 10.14 5.46
C ASP A 57 0.14 11.07 4.77
N ARG A 58 1.22 10.51 4.20
CA ARG A 58 2.22 11.22 3.40
C ARG A 58 1.84 11.37 1.93
N ARG A 59 0.66 10.91 1.52
CA ARG A 59 0.15 10.92 0.13
C ARG A 59 1.10 10.24 -0.86
N LEU A 60 1.81 9.21 -0.43
CA LEU A 60 2.68 8.40 -1.30
C LEU A 60 1.86 7.38 -2.11
N ILE A 61 0.72 6.96 -1.56
CA ILE A 61 -0.29 6.15 -2.24
C ILE A 61 -1.68 6.80 -2.07
N ASP A 62 -2.59 6.51 -2.99
CA ASP A 62 -3.99 6.95 -2.94
C ASP A 62 -4.92 5.81 -3.37
N SER A 63 -6.24 5.93 -3.19
CA SER A 63 -7.20 4.87 -3.48
C SER A 63 -8.46 5.36 -4.20
N ASN A 64 -9.19 4.42 -4.81
CA ASN A 64 -10.48 4.72 -5.44
C ASN A 64 -11.61 4.98 -4.44
N GLN A 65 -11.34 4.80 -3.14
CA GLN A 65 -12.28 5.01 -2.02
C GLN A 65 -13.61 4.24 -2.17
N LYS A 66 -13.61 3.13 -2.90
CA LYS A 66 -14.82 2.31 -3.11
C LYS A 66 -15.08 1.36 -1.95
N PHE A 67 -16.36 1.13 -1.66
CA PHE A 67 -16.83 0.09 -0.74
C PHE A 67 -17.38 -1.10 -1.55
N PRO A 68 -17.18 -2.37 -1.12
CA PRO A 68 -16.45 -2.80 0.08
C PRO A 68 -14.93 -2.89 -0.09
N VAL A 69 -14.42 -2.72 -1.31
CA VAL A 69 -12.99 -2.87 -1.60
C VAL A 69 -12.42 -1.62 -2.25
N ALA A 70 -11.44 -1.00 -1.58
CA ALA A 70 -10.65 0.06 -2.15
C ALA A 70 -9.38 -0.50 -2.78
N THR A 71 -9.02 -0.05 -3.98
CA THR A 71 -7.72 -0.35 -4.61
C THR A 71 -6.84 0.87 -4.49
N PHE A 72 -5.58 0.66 -4.09
CA PHE A 72 -4.57 1.69 -3.95
C PHE A 72 -3.61 1.70 -5.14
N TRP A 73 -3.14 2.88 -5.50
CA TRP A 73 -2.11 3.10 -6.52
C TRP A 73 -1.01 4.02 -6.00
N LEU A 74 0.14 3.94 -6.66
CA LEU A 74 1.28 4.82 -6.42
C LEU A 74 0.99 6.23 -6.94
N THR A 75 1.27 7.25 -6.14
CA THR A 75 1.22 8.65 -6.60
C THR A 75 2.57 9.08 -7.19
N GLU A 76 2.62 10.23 -7.83
CA GLU A 76 3.89 10.86 -8.25
C GLU A 76 4.83 11.14 -7.06
N ALA A 77 4.30 11.44 -5.88
CA ALA A 77 5.12 11.62 -4.68
C ALA A 77 5.72 10.30 -4.20
N GLY A 78 4.94 9.21 -4.23
CA GLY A 78 5.41 7.87 -3.91
C GLY A 78 6.46 7.36 -4.89
N ARG A 79 6.28 7.65 -6.19
CA ARG A 79 7.23 7.25 -7.22
C ARG A 79 8.61 7.88 -7.06
N ARG A 80 8.66 9.16 -6.67
CA ARG A 80 9.92 9.85 -6.35
C ARG A 80 10.69 9.26 -5.15
N GLN A 81 10.06 8.42 -4.31
CA GLN A 81 10.76 7.74 -3.21
C GLN A 81 11.49 6.47 -3.65
N ILE A 82 11.20 5.95 -4.84
CA ILE A 82 11.74 4.66 -5.32
C ILE A 82 12.61 4.81 -6.57
N ASP A 83 12.46 5.90 -7.33
CA ASP A 83 13.33 6.22 -8.45
C ASP A 83 14.64 6.86 -7.93
N PRO A 84 15.83 6.31 -8.25
CA PRO A 84 17.08 7.03 -8.07
C PRO A 84 17.13 8.17 -9.09
N LEU A 85 17.49 9.38 -8.63
CA LEU A 85 17.89 10.49 -9.51
C LEU A 85 19.02 10.07 -10.45
#